data_AF-A0A3P1ZIP9-F1
#
_entry.id   AF-A0A3P1ZIP9-F1
#
_cell.length_a   1.000
_cell.length_b   1.000
_cell.length_c   1.000
_cell.angle_alpha   90.00
_cell.angle_beta   90.00
_cell.angle_gamma   90.00
#
_symmetry.space_group_name_H-M   'P 1'
#
loop_
_entity.id
_entity.type
_entity.pdbx_description
1 polymer ?
#
loop_
_entity_poly.entity_id
_entity_poly.type
_entity_poly.pdbx_seq_one_letter_code
_entity_poly.pdbx_strand_id
1 'polypeptide(L)'
;MMLSAVENDKEKEQEDDAATENQQEAQNTFRIEWHKCRGKRDTRINRGVIATMTTAPDEGGNDVSVWTCKMRVSGPVYEMLAVLKAGNCASQNALSKVLGVTRGRITQLKKKAMEMGLVTQAEFDACFKQARQRGKKEETEGGSEEF
;
A
#
# COMPACT_ATOMS: atom_id res chain seq x y z
N MET A 1 7.04 43.21 55.74
CA MET A 1 8.41 42.67 55.76
C MET A 1 8.33 41.16 55.80
N MET A 2 8.67 40.49 54.71
CA MET A 2 9.55 39.30 54.64
C MET A 2 9.64 38.89 53.17
N LEU A 3 10.87 38.86 52.69
CA LEU A 3 11.33 38.44 51.38
C LEU A 3 11.45 36.91 51.35
N SER A 4 11.16 36.30 50.21
CA SER A 4 11.96 35.16 49.72
C SER A 4 11.69 34.96 48.23
N ALA A 5 12.65 35.41 47.44
CA ALA A 5 12.85 35.03 46.05
C ALA A 5 13.40 33.60 45.98
N VAL A 6 12.97 32.83 44.97
CA VAL A 6 13.82 31.87 44.25
C VAL A 6 13.34 31.87 42.80
N GLU A 7 14.13 32.50 41.93
CA GLU A 7 14.14 32.25 40.49
C GLU A 7 14.82 30.89 40.22
N ASN A 8 14.33 30.15 39.23
CA ASN A 8 15.21 29.42 38.32
C ASN A 8 14.48 29.06 37.02
N ASP A 9 14.93 29.71 35.96
CA ASP A 9 14.82 29.34 34.56
C ASP A 9 15.32 27.91 34.30
N LYS A 10 14.60 27.13 33.49
CA LYS A 10 15.20 26.27 32.46
C LYS A 10 14.19 25.75 31.42
N GLU A 11 14.35 26.30 30.22
CA GLU A 11 14.45 25.60 28.92
C GLU A 11 13.42 24.51 28.55
N LYS A 12 12.55 24.88 27.60
CA LYS A 12 12.51 24.30 26.24
C LYS A 12 12.32 22.78 26.12
N GLU A 13 11.12 22.36 25.74
CA GLU A 13 10.95 21.22 24.84
C GLU A 13 9.68 21.39 24.00
N GLN A 14 9.83 21.05 22.73
CA GLN A 14 8.93 21.22 21.61
C GLN A 14 8.55 19.80 21.19
N GLU A 15 7.28 19.43 21.30
CA GLU A 15 6.70 18.23 20.68
C GLU A 15 5.22 18.58 20.45
N ASP A 16 4.84 18.95 19.23
CA ASP A 16 4.40 18.01 18.18
C ASP A 16 3.43 16.96 18.70
N ASP A 17 2.18 17.36 18.90
CA ASP A 17 1.05 16.44 18.79
C ASP A 17 -0.01 17.07 17.88
N ALA A 18 0.36 17.20 16.60
CA ALA A 18 -0.60 17.15 15.51
C ALA A 18 -1.20 15.72 15.46
N ALA A 19 -2.03 15.39 16.46
CA ALA A 19 -2.91 14.24 16.41
C ALA A 19 -3.93 14.50 15.31
N THR A 20 -3.55 14.01 14.13
CA THR A 20 -4.32 13.96 12.90
C THR A 20 -5.73 13.46 13.21
N GLU A 21 -6.65 14.39 13.30
CA GLU A 21 -8.10 14.15 13.36
C GLU A 21 -8.56 13.71 11.96
N ASN A 22 -8.11 12.52 11.53
CA ASN A 22 -8.74 11.74 10.47
C ASN A 22 -9.43 10.54 11.11
N GLN A 23 -10.31 10.81 12.08
CA GLN A 23 -11.45 9.93 12.31
C GLN A 23 -12.45 10.22 11.20
N GLN A 24 -12.16 9.67 10.03
CA GLN A 24 -13.14 9.52 8.97
C GLN A 24 -14.32 8.77 9.61
N GLU A 25 -15.45 9.46 9.72
CA GLU A 25 -16.68 8.99 10.34
C GLU A 25 -16.89 7.51 10.02
N ALA A 26 -17.07 6.71 11.07
CA ALA A 26 -17.38 5.31 10.93
C ALA A 26 -18.74 5.16 10.24
N GLN A 27 -18.75 5.25 8.90
CA GLN A 27 -19.79 4.68 8.08
C GLN A 27 -19.92 3.23 8.52
N ASN A 28 -21.11 2.82 8.96
CA ASN A 28 -21.38 1.44 9.39
C ASN A 28 -21.08 0.47 8.23
N THR A 29 -19.82 0.05 8.17
CA THR A 29 -19.28 -0.68 7.04
C THR A 29 -19.35 -2.16 7.40
N PHE A 30 -20.37 -2.85 6.90
CA PHE A 30 -20.44 -4.30 7.05
C PHE A 30 -19.62 -4.96 5.94
N ARG A 31 -18.69 -5.83 6.31
CA ARG A 31 -17.76 -6.48 5.37
C ARG A 31 -17.87 -7.99 5.48
N ILE A 32 -18.13 -8.64 4.35
CA ILE A 32 -18.10 -10.10 4.24
C ILE A 32 -16.95 -10.52 3.30
N GLU A 33 -16.15 -11.47 3.78
CA GLU A 33 -15.08 -12.07 2.99
C GLU A 33 -15.36 -13.53 2.69
N TRP A 34 -15.33 -13.90 1.41
CA TRP A 34 -15.32 -15.29 0.98
C TRP A 34 -13.96 -15.65 0.42
N HIS A 35 -13.26 -16.58 1.06
CA HIS A 35 -11.99 -17.12 0.55
C HIS A 35 -12.16 -18.11 -0.61
N LYS A 36 -13.33 -18.74 -0.68
CA LYS A 36 -13.68 -19.74 -1.71
C LYS A 36 -15.17 -19.68 -1.99
N CYS A 37 -15.54 -19.49 -3.25
CA CYS A 37 -16.92 -19.65 -3.69
C CYS A 37 -17.20 -21.15 -3.88
N ARG A 38 -18.25 -21.68 -3.24
CA ARG A 38 -18.76 -23.05 -3.46
C ARG A 38 -20.04 -22.97 -4.31
N GLY A 39 -20.29 -23.95 -5.18
CA GLY A 39 -21.48 -23.98 -6.06
C GLY A 39 -21.13 -23.84 -7.55
N LYS A 40 -22.12 -23.46 -8.38
CA LYS A 40 -21.95 -23.28 -9.83
C LYS A 40 -20.91 -22.19 -10.06
N ARG A 41 -19.78 -22.59 -10.65
CA ARG A 41 -18.59 -21.76 -10.75
C ARG A 41 -18.83 -20.67 -11.80
N ASP A 42 -18.96 -19.41 -11.37
CA ASP A 42 -18.67 -18.31 -12.29
C ASP A 42 -17.15 -18.31 -12.48
N THR A 43 -16.69 -18.58 -13.70
CA THR A 43 -15.26 -18.63 -14.04
C THR A 43 -14.57 -17.29 -13.85
N ARG A 44 -15.34 -16.19 -13.82
CA ARG A 44 -14.87 -14.83 -13.53
C ARG A 44 -14.58 -14.64 -12.04
N ILE A 45 -15.19 -15.45 -11.16
CA ILE A 45 -15.07 -15.33 -9.70
C ILE A 45 -14.39 -16.59 -9.15
N ASN A 46 -13.08 -16.66 -9.32
CA ASN A 46 -12.28 -17.84 -8.99
C ASN A 46 -11.42 -17.70 -7.71
N ARG A 47 -11.38 -16.52 -7.08
CA ARG A 47 -10.36 -16.16 -6.08
C ARG A 47 -10.92 -15.64 -4.75
N GLY A 48 -12.23 -15.75 -4.57
CA GLY A 48 -12.93 -15.16 -3.45
C GLY A 48 -13.36 -13.71 -3.71
N VAL A 49 -14.31 -13.23 -2.92
CA VAL A 49 -14.94 -11.93 -3.08
C VAL A 49 -14.97 -11.24 -1.73
N ILE A 50 -14.80 -9.93 -1.74
CA ILE A 50 -15.07 -9.07 -0.60
C ILE A 50 -16.31 -8.26 -0.98
N ALA A 51 -17.39 -8.41 -0.22
CA ALA A 51 -18.55 -7.54 -0.30
C ALA A 51 -18.50 -6.55 0.85
N THR A 52 -18.64 -5.27 0.52
CA THR A 52 -18.64 -4.17 1.48
C THR A 52 -19.95 -3.43 1.33
N MET A 53 -20.73 -3.38 2.40
CA MET A 53 -21.89 -2.50 2.52
C MET A 53 -21.43 -1.16 3.06
N THR A 54 -21.82 -0.09 2.39
CA THR A 54 -21.59 1.29 2.83
C THR A 54 -22.92 2.03 2.84
N THR A 55 -23.18 2.80 3.89
CA THR A 55 -24.33 3.71 3.92
C THR A 55 -23.91 5.04 3.31
N ALA A 56 -24.68 5.53 2.35
CA ALA A 56 -24.48 6.84 1.74
C ALA A 56 -25.83 7.51 1.49
N PRO A 57 -25.93 8.84 1.59
CA PRO A 57 -27.16 9.56 1.28
C PRO A 57 -27.48 9.47 -0.22
N ASP A 58 -28.75 9.28 -0.55
CA ASP A 58 -29.26 9.43 -1.91
C ASP A 58 -29.44 10.91 -2.30
N GLU A 59 -29.82 11.16 -3.56
CA GLU A 59 -30.14 12.49 -4.08
C GLU A 59 -31.31 13.18 -3.32
N GLY A 60 -32.10 12.40 -2.58
CA GLY A 60 -33.20 12.88 -1.73
C GLY A 60 -32.82 13.07 -0.26
N GLY A 61 -31.56 12.85 0.12
CA GLY A 61 -31.08 12.98 1.50
C GLY A 61 -31.42 11.81 2.43
N ASN A 62 -31.90 10.69 1.91
CA ASN A 62 -32.13 9.48 2.71
C ASN A 62 -30.89 8.58 2.70
N ASP A 63 -30.56 8.00 3.85
CA ASP A 63 -29.47 7.04 3.96
C ASP A 63 -29.82 5.72 3.27
N VAL A 64 -29.04 5.37 2.24
CA VAL A 64 -29.22 4.12 1.49
C VAL A 64 -28.01 3.22 1.70
N SER A 65 -28.27 1.94 1.94
CA SER A 65 -27.22 0.93 2.04
C SER A 65 -26.84 0.44 0.64
N VAL A 66 -25.61 0.73 0.22
CA VAL A 66 -25.06 0.33 -1.07
C VAL A 66 -24.07 -0.81 -0.87
N TRP A 67 -24.24 -1.90 -1.62
CA TRP A 67 -23.28 -3.00 -1.63
C TRP A 67 -22.30 -2.87 -2.79
N THR A 68 -21.01 -2.93 -2.46
CA THR A 68 -19.94 -3.02 -3.46
C THR A 68 -19.24 -4.37 -3.35
N CYS A 69 -18.97 -4.99 -4.49
CA CYS A 69 -18.31 -6.30 -4.57
C CYS A 69 -16.99 -6.17 -5.31
N LYS A 70 -15.89 -6.60 -4.69
CA LYS A 70 -14.56 -6.62 -5.30
C LYS A 70 -13.97 -8.02 -5.23
N MET A 71 -13.22 -8.40 -6.27
CA MET A 71 -12.45 -9.64 -6.23
C MET A 71 -11.36 -9.54 -5.16
N ARG A 72 -11.18 -10.62 -4.40
CA ARG A 72 -10.07 -10.67 -3.45
C ARG A 72 -8.76 -10.74 -4.21
N VAL A 73 -7.91 -9.75 -3.98
CA VAL A 73 -6.53 -9.75 -4.47
C VAL A 73 -5.75 -10.76 -3.63
N SER A 74 -4.93 -11.59 -4.28
CA SER A 74 -4.13 -12.58 -3.54
C SER A 74 -2.95 -11.90 -2.84
N GLY A 75 -2.64 -12.32 -1.60
CA GLY A 75 -1.49 -11.83 -0.82
C GLY A 75 -0.19 -11.69 -1.63
N PRO A 76 0.23 -12.71 -2.42
CA PRO A 76 1.45 -12.60 -3.24
C PRO A 76 1.46 -11.47 -4.28
N VAL A 77 0.30 -10.96 -4.70
CA VAL A 77 0.23 -9.79 -5.59
C VAL A 77 0.51 -8.51 -4.80
N TYR A 78 -0.06 -8.38 -3.60
CA TYR A 78 0.23 -7.22 -2.75
C TYR A 78 1.69 -7.20 -2.31
N GLU A 79 2.24 -8.33 -1.89
CA GLU A 79 3.66 -8.45 -1.54
C GLU A 79 4.56 -8.05 -2.71
N MET A 80 4.26 -8.54 -3.92
CA MET A 80 5.01 -8.15 -5.12
C MET A 80 4.91 -6.65 -5.39
N LEU A 81 3.73 -6.05 -5.29
CA LEU A 81 3.54 -4.61 -5.50
C LEU A 81 4.21 -3.77 -4.42
N ALA A 82 4.22 -4.23 -3.16
CA ALA A 82 4.91 -3.56 -2.06
C ALA A 82 6.43 -3.54 -2.30
N VAL A 83 7.03 -4.69 -2.64
CA VAL A 83 8.46 -4.77 -2.94
C VAL A 83 8.83 -3.97 -4.20
N LEU A 84 7.96 -3.97 -5.22
CA LEU A 84 8.15 -3.17 -6.42
C LEU A 84 8.15 -1.67 -6.10
N LYS A 85 7.17 -1.20 -5.32
CA LYS A 85 7.00 0.22 -4.95
C LYS A 85 8.07 0.70 -3.97
N ALA A 86 8.66 -0.20 -3.17
CA ALA A 86 9.83 0.12 -2.35
C ALA A 86 11.05 0.56 -3.18
N GLY A 87 11.07 0.28 -4.50
CA GLY A 87 12.05 0.86 -5.42
C GLY A 87 13.45 0.27 -5.33
N ASN A 88 13.63 -0.86 -4.65
CA ASN A 88 14.94 -1.51 -4.49
C ASN A 88 15.23 -2.59 -5.54
N CYS A 89 14.28 -2.86 -6.44
CA CYS A 89 14.41 -3.89 -7.46
C CYS A 89 14.58 -3.28 -8.86
N ALA A 90 15.77 -3.35 -9.43
CA ALA A 90 16.08 -2.80 -10.77
C ALA A 90 15.57 -3.68 -11.95
N SER A 91 15.09 -4.88 -11.67
CA SER A 91 14.64 -5.83 -12.68
C SER A 91 13.68 -6.86 -12.12
N GLN A 92 13.00 -7.57 -13.03
CA GLN A 92 12.15 -8.70 -12.69
C GLN A 92 12.92 -9.85 -12.03
N ASN A 93 14.21 -10.02 -12.36
CA ASN A 93 15.08 -11.03 -11.73
C ASN A 93 15.44 -10.64 -10.30
N ALA A 94 15.68 -9.35 -10.04
CA ALA A 94 15.90 -8.86 -8.68
C ALA A 94 14.63 -9.07 -7.83
N LEU A 95 13.48 -8.69 -8.38
CA LEU A 95 12.18 -8.89 -7.73
C LEU A 95 11.89 -10.37 -7.43
N SER A 96 12.23 -11.28 -8.34
CA SER A 96 12.06 -12.72 -8.11
C SER A 96 12.95 -13.27 -7.00
N LYS A 97 14.20 -12.77 -6.90
CA LYS A 97 15.12 -13.13 -5.82
C LYS A 97 14.63 -12.64 -4.46
N VAL A 98 14.20 -11.37 -4.36
CA VAL A 98 13.70 -10.78 -3.11
C VAL A 98 12.45 -11.50 -2.60
N LEU A 99 11.54 -11.87 -3.50
CA LEU A 99 10.30 -12.56 -3.14
C LEU A 99 10.48 -14.08 -3.01
N GLY A 100 11.67 -14.64 -3.28
CA GLY A 100 11.91 -16.08 -3.22
C GLY A 100 11.07 -16.91 -4.19
N VAL A 101 10.67 -16.35 -5.34
CA VAL A 101 9.83 -17.02 -6.34
C VAL A 101 10.50 -17.07 -7.70
N THR A 102 9.98 -17.91 -8.60
CA THR A 102 10.51 -17.99 -9.97
C THR A 102 10.14 -16.75 -10.79
N ARG A 103 10.95 -16.45 -11.82
CA ARG A 103 10.65 -15.36 -12.77
C ARG A 103 9.29 -15.53 -13.46
N GLY A 104 8.96 -16.77 -13.84
CA GLY A 104 7.66 -17.10 -14.43
C GLY A 104 6.51 -16.78 -13.49
N ARG A 105 6.69 -17.00 -12.18
CA ARG A 105 5.69 -16.63 -11.17
C ARG A 105 5.52 -15.10 -11.08
N ILE A 106 6.60 -14.33 -11.14
CA ILE A 106 6.50 -12.85 -11.22
C ILE A 106 5.72 -12.41 -12.45
N THR A 107 5.95 -13.01 -13.63
CA THR A 107 5.18 -12.69 -14.85
C THR A 107 3.68 -12.94 -14.64
N GLN A 108 3.31 -14.05 -14.01
CA GLN A 108 1.91 -14.36 -13.68
C GLN A 108 1.31 -13.36 -12.70
N LEU A 109 2.04 -12.99 -11.65
CA LEU A 109 1.60 -12.03 -10.64
C LEU A 109 1.45 -10.62 -11.24
N LYS A 110 2.38 -10.21 -12.11
CA LYS A 110 2.30 -8.95 -12.87
C LYS A 110 1.07 -8.93 -13.77
N LYS A 111 0.87 -9.95 -14.60
CA LYS A 111 -0.33 -10.07 -15.45
C LYS A 111 -1.61 -9.96 -14.62
N LYS A 112 -1.65 -10.67 -13.50
CA LYS A 112 -2.77 -10.64 -12.57
C LYS A 112 -3.00 -9.25 -11.97
N ALA A 113 -1.95 -8.54 -11.56
CA ALA A 113 -2.07 -7.19 -11.01
C ALA A 113 -2.65 -6.20 -12.06
N MET A 114 -2.24 -6.34 -13.33
CA MET A 114 -2.75 -5.54 -14.45
C MET A 114 -4.21 -5.84 -14.77
N GLU A 115 -4.61 -7.12 -14.80
CA GLU A 115 -6.02 -7.54 -14.98
C GLU A 115 -6.94 -6.98 -13.88
N MET A 116 -6.41 -6.76 -12.67
CA MET A 116 -7.14 -6.19 -11.54
C MET A 116 -7.03 -4.65 -11.47
N GLY A 117 -6.37 -4.00 -12.44
CA GLY A 117 -6.19 -2.55 -12.48
C GLY A 117 -5.35 -1.97 -11.34
N LEU A 118 -4.56 -2.81 -10.64
CA LEU A 118 -3.75 -2.36 -9.49
C LEU A 118 -2.45 -1.68 -9.90
N VAL A 119 -1.99 -1.95 -11.11
CA VAL A 119 -0.79 -1.38 -11.71
C VAL A 119 -0.90 -1.47 -13.23
N THR A 120 -0.35 -0.50 -13.92
CA THR A 120 -0.18 -0.48 -15.37
C THR A 120 1.22 -0.97 -15.77
N GLN A 121 1.39 -1.32 -17.04
CA GLN A 121 2.71 -1.66 -17.58
C GLN A 121 3.70 -0.50 -17.39
N ALA A 122 3.25 0.73 -17.62
CA ALA A 122 4.07 1.94 -17.52
C ALA A 122 4.55 2.19 -16.09
N GLU A 123 3.66 2.06 -15.10
CA GLU A 123 4.03 2.18 -13.67
C GLU A 123 5.06 1.12 -13.26
N PHE A 124 4.86 -0.12 -13.72
CA PHE A 124 5.78 -1.21 -13.41
C PHE A 124 7.19 -0.95 -13.95
N ASP A 125 7.28 -0.46 -15.19
CA ASP A 125 8.55 -0.15 -15.82
C ASP A 125 9.19 1.12 -15.23
N ALA A 126 8.37 2.09 -14.80
CA ALA A 126 8.83 3.29 -14.10
C ALA A 126 9.49 2.94 -12.75
N CYS A 127 8.90 2.03 -11.96
CA CYS A 127 9.51 1.57 -10.71
C CYS A 127 10.91 0.95 -10.94
N PHE A 128 11.07 0.14 -11.98
CA PHE A 128 12.39 -0.42 -12.33
C PHE A 128 13.39 0.64 -12.80
N LYS A 129 12.93 1.66 -13.54
CA LYS A 129 13.80 2.77 -13.96
C LYS A 129 14.27 3.59 -12.74
N GLN A 130 13.37 3.90 -11.81
CA GLN A 130 13.71 4.60 -10.57
C GLN A 130 14.74 3.81 -9.74
N ALA A 131 14.52 2.51 -9.56
CA ALA A 131 15.45 1.64 -8.85
C ALA A 131 16.86 1.63 -9.47
N ARG A 132 16.95 1.61 -10.81
CA ARG A 132 18.24 1.69 -11.52
C ARG A 132 18.94 3.03 -11.33
N GLN A 133 18.18 4.12 -11.35
CA GLN A 133 18.73 5.46 -11.17
C GLN A 133 19.25 5.67 -9.74
N ARG A 134 18.58 5.10 -8.75
CA ARG A 134 19.03 5.14 -7.35
C ARG A 134 20.35 4.38 -7.15
N GLY A 135 20.45 3.16 -7.66
CA GLY A 135 21.71 2.40 -7.59
C GLY A 135 22.89 3.11 -8.27
N LYS A 136 22.64 3.80 -9.39
CA LYS A 136 23.67 4.61 -10.06
C LYS A 136 24.14 5.82 -9.25
N LYS A 137 23.24 6.48 -8.50
CA LYS A 137 23.60 7.64 -7.66
C LYS A 137 24.44 7.21 -6.47
N GLU A 138 24.07 6.10 -5.83
CA GLU A 138 24.82 5.53 -4.69
C GLU A 138 26.22 5.06 -5.12
N GLU A 139 26.41 4.56 -6.34
CA GLU A 139 27.74 4.21 -6.88
C GLU A 139 28.62 5.42 -7.21
N THR A 140 28.05 6.56 -7.63
CA THR A 140 28.81 7.78 -7.95
C THR A 140 29.24 8.60 -6.74
N GLU A 141 28.56 8.48 -5.60
CA GLU A 141 28.89 9.22 -4.37
C GLU A 141 29.83 8.46 -3.42
N GLY A 142 29.97 7.14 -3.57
CA GLY A 142 30.87 6.31 -2.76
C GLY A 142 32.24 6.00 -3.39
N GLY A 143 32.58 6.59 -4.54
CA GLY A 143 33.76 6.26 -5.34
C GLY A 143 34.94 7.21 -5.21
N SER A 144 35.04 7.99 -4.13
CA SER A 144 36.08 9.01 -3.95
C SER A 144 36.64 9.11 -2.53
N GLU A 145 36.99 7.97 -1.94
CA GLU A 145 38.06 7.79 -0.96
C GLU A 145 38.65 6.42 -1.37
N GLU A 146 39.89 6.26 -1.84
CA GLU A 146 41.16 6.69 -1.27
C GLU A 146 42.19 6.85 -2.40
N PHE A 147 43.01 7.89 -2.32
CA PHE A 147 44.35 7.98 -2.92
C PHE A 147 45.36 7.96 -1.78
#